data_AF-A0A7W0YV83-F1
#
_entry.id   AF-A0A7W0YV83-F1
#
_cell.length_a   1.000
_cell.length_b   1.000
_cell.length_c   1.000
_cell.angle_alpha   90.00
_cell.angle_beta   90.00
_cell.angle_gamma   90.00
#
_symmetry.space_group_name_H-M   'P 1'
#
loop_
_entity.id
_entity.type
_entity.pdbx_description
1 polymer ?
#
loop_
_entity_poly.entity_id
_entity_poly.type
_entity_poly.pdbx_seq_one_letter_code
_entity_poly.pdbx_strand_id
1 'polypeptide(L)' 'MSRMPEQPGERIDRARAISFTFDGKTIPAFEGDTIASALYASGRRIFS' A
#
# COMPACT_ATOMS: atom_id res chain seq x y z
N MET A 1 -5.17 -10.95 -0.59
CA MET A 1 -4.41 -10.74 -1.84
C MET A 1 -3.03 -10.27 -1.44
N SER A 2 -1.97 -10.88 -1.99
CA SER A 2 -0.60 -10.41 -1.74
C SER A 2 -0.29 -9.25 -2.68
N ARG A 3 0.54 -8.31 -2.23
CA ARG A 3 0.95 -7.16 -3.04
C ARG A 3 1.62 -7.64 -4.34
N MET A 4 1.40 -6.92 -5.43
CA MET A 4 2.03 -7.24 -6.71
C MET A 4 3.58 -7.14 -6.62
N PRO A 5 4.31 -7.96 -7.40
CA PRO A 5 5.76 -7.79 -7.54
C PRO A 5 6.09 -6.41 -8.13
N GLU A 6 7.36 -6.02 -8.08
CA GLU A 6 7.84 -4.78 -8.70
C GLU A 6 7.35 -4.65 -10.14
N GLN A 7 6.82 -3.48 -10.49
CA GLN A 7 6.31 -3.19 -11.82
C GLN A 7 7.12 -2.07 -12.48
N PRO A 8 7.37 -2.14 -13.80
CA PRO A 8 7.95 -1.02 -14.53
C PRO A 8 7.13 0.27 -14.35
N GLY A 9 7.79 1.34 -13.91
CA GLY A 9 7.16 2.64 -13.70
C GLY A 9 6.40 2.79 -12.38
N GLU A 10 6.53 1.85 -11.44
CA GLU A 10 6.03 2.09 -10.08
C GLU A 10 6.73 3.30 -9.44
N ARG A 11 5.98 4.05 -8.63
CA ARG A 11 6.43 5.31 -8.01
C ARG A 11 6.59 5.18 -6.50
N ILE A 12 6.88 3.97 -6.03
CA ILE A 12 7.05 3.64 -4.62
C ILE A 12 8.48 3.18 -4.37
N ASP A 13 9.00 3.43 -3.17
CA ASP A 13 10.29 2.91 -2.73
C ASP A 13 10.09 1.68 -1.84
N ARG A 14 10.30 0.50 -2.42
CA ARG A 14 10.16 -0.80 -1.73
C ARG A 14 11.24 -1.06 -0.67
N ALA A 15 12.34 -0.31 -0.67
CA ALA A 15 13.36 -0.40 0.37
C ALA A 15 12.94 0.36 1.64
N ARG A 16 11.93 1.23 1.56
CA ARG A 16 11.44 2.05 2.66
C ARG A 16 10.03 1.66 3.07
N ALA A 17 9.94 0.60 3.87
CA ALA A 17 8.70 0.20 4.50
C ALA A 17 8.25 1.23 5.54
N ILE A 18 6.98 1.63 5.45
CA ILE A 18 6.30 2.49 6.41
C ILE A 18 4.95 1.87 6.81
N SER A 19 4.32 2.42 7.83
CA SER A 19 2.97 2.01 8.22
C SER A 19 2.14 3.19 8.71
N PHE A 20 0.83 3.10 8.52
CA PHE A 20 -0.14 4.05 9.06
C PHE A 20 -1.36 3.32 9.61
N THR A 21 -2.20 4.02 10.37
CA THR A 21 -3.43 3.47 10.91
C THR A 21 -4.62 3.93 10.09
N PHE A 22 -5.50 2.99 9.72
CA PHE A 22 -6.79 3.26 9.08
C PHE A 22 -7.84 2.34 9.67
N ASP A 23 -8.97 2.90 10.09
CA ASP A 23 -10.06 2.15 10.73
C ASP A 23 -9.58 1.26 11.89
N GLY A 24 -8.75 1.84 12.76
CA GLY A 24 -8.15 1.16 13.91
C GLY A 24 -7.14 0.05 13.57
N LYS A 25 -6.81 -0.17 12.29
CA LYS A 25 -5.89 -1.22 11.84
C LYS A 25 -4.61 -0.62 11.26
N THR A 26 -3.47 -1.22 11.60
CA THR A 26 -2.19 -0.90 10.97
C THR A 26 -2.18 -1.40 9.52
N ILE A 27 -1.79 -0.53 8.61
CA ILE A 27 -1.69 -0.77 7.17
C ILE A 27 -0.22 -0.68 6.78
N PRO A 28 0.39 -1.75 6.23
CA PRO A 28 1.72 -1.68 5.67
C PRO A 28 1.70 -0.91 4.34
N ALA A 29 2.73 -0.08 4.12
CA ALA A 29 2.91 0.71 2.92
C ALA A 29 4.40 0.90 2.61
N PHE A 30 4.68 1.51 1.47
CA PHE A 30 6.02 1.96 1.07
C PHE A 30 6.03 3.47 0.87
N GLU A 31 7.18 4.12 1.02
CA GLU A 31 7.29 5.53 0.67
C GLU A 31 6.84 5.74 -0.79
N GLY A 32 6.06 6.79 -1.05
CA GLY A 32 5.44 7.05 -2.35
C GLY A 32 4.07 6.38 -2.56
N ASP A 33 3.64 5.48 -1.67
CA ASP A 33 2.25 5.02 -1.67
C ASP A 33 1.28 6.19 -1.43
N THR A 34 0.12 6.09 -2.08
CA THR A 34 -1.08 6.81 -1.62
C THR A 34 -1.81 5.96 -0.59
N ILE A 35 -2.69 6.57 0.21
CA ILE A 35 -3.56 5.82 1.14
C ILE A 35 -4.35 4.74 0.37
N ALA A 36 -4.86 5.09 -0.83
CA ALA A 36 -5.66 4.17 -1.62
C ALA A 36 -4.86 2.98 -2.18
N SER A 37 -3.66 3.22 -2.70
CA SER A 37 -2.79 2.15 -3.23
C SER A 37 -2.35 1.17 -2.14
N ALA A 38 -1.99 1.68 -0.96
CA ALA A 38 -1.62 0.85 0.19
C ALA A 38 -2.78 0.01 0.73
N LEU A 39 -4.00 0.59 0.79
CA LEU A 39 -5.19 -0.15 1.20
C LEU A 39 -5.54 -1.25 0.21
N TYR A 40 -5.49 -0.95 -1.09
CA TYR A 40 -5.72 -1.94 -2.15
C TYR A 40 -4.68 -3.07 -2.09
N ALA A 41 -3.40 -2.72 -1.94
CA ALA A 41 -2.30 -3.68 -1.77
C ALA A 41 -2.47 -4.56 -0.52
N SER A 42 -3.12 -4.02 0.52
CA SER A 42 -3.49 -4.74 1.73
C SER A 42 -4.80 -5.55 1.60
N GLY A 43 -5.37 -5.64 0.40
CA GLY A 43 -6.62 -6.37 0.15
C GLY A 43 -7.90 -5.69 0.65
N ARG A 44 -7.84 -4.39 0.97
CA ARG A 44 -8.99 -3.60 1.43
C ARG A 44 -9.56 -2.79 0.25
N ARG A 45 -10.78 -3.12 -0.16
CA ARG A 45 -11.52 -2.33 -1.16
C ARG A 45 -12.22 -1.16 -0.47
N ILE A 46 -12.00 0.04 -0.99
CA ILE A 46 -12.55 1.30 -0.49
C ILE A 46 -13.47 1.99 -1.51
N PHE A 47 -13.56 1.46 -2.73
CA PHE A 47 -14.45 1.95 -3.78
C PHE A 47 -15.27 0.78 -4.34
N SER A 48 -16.55 1.03 -4.61
CA SER A 48 -17.48 0.16 -5.35
C SER A 48 -17.82 0.78 -6.69
#